data_AF-A0A7R9QM31-F1
#
_entry.id   AF-A0A7R9QM31-F1
#
_cell.length_a   1.000
_cell.length_b   1.000
_cell.length_c   1.000
_cell.angle_alpha   90.00
_cell.angle_beta   90.00
_cell.angle_gamma   90.00
#
_symmetry.space_group_name_H-M   'P 1'
#
loop_
_entity.id
_entity.type
_entity.pdbx_description
1 polymer ?
#
loop_
_entity_poly.entity_id
_entity_poly.type
_entity_poly.pdbx_seq_one_letter_code
_entity_poly.pdbx_strand_id
1 'polypeptide(L)'
;NSWQTGGCPIKSFSFKYKPIYQKNWITLSDEVIFEKDFYFIRDLVPNKEYKLLVSAHSDAGVTEAEYSFKTLNISLMVRVVSPQAPVDASAQAESLSLFRNITVLLPVIISIIVLCVILGTLLGCMRRQHVNQVVNGMNGLNSNNCIHKTELRQSQETFQLNDF
;
A
#
# COMPACT_ATOMS: atom_id res chain seq x y z
N ASN A 1 -21.10 22.37 9.95
CA ASN A 1 -20.36 23.44 9.24
C ASN A 1 -21.36 24.47 8.74
N SER A 2 -21.41 25.64 9.36
CA SER A 2 -22.26 26.77 8.95
C SER A 2 -21.38 28.01 8.74
N TRP A 3 -21.80 28.91 7.85
CA TRP A 3 -21.11 30.17 7.61
C TRP A 3 -21.20 31.06 8.86
N GLN A 4 -20.10 31.73 9.21
CA GLN A 4 -20.07 32.64 10.35
C GLN A 4 -20.64 34.00 9.95
N THR A 5 -21.83 34.33 10.46
CA THR A 5 -22.62 35.47 9.99
C THR A 5 -22.30 36.77 10.75
N GLY A 6 -21.57 36.72 11.87
CA GLY A 6 -21.07 37.91 12.60
C GLY A 6 -22.11 38.96 13.06
N GLY A 7 -23.41 38.73 12.81
CA GLY A 7 -24.50 39.69 13.03
C GLY A 7 -25.17 40.25 11.77
N CYS A 8 -24.62 40.03 10.57
CA CYS A 8 -25.18 40.52 9.30
C CYS A 8 -25.60 39.35 8.39
N PRO A 9 -26.89 39.19 8.05
CA PRO A 9 -27.34 38.06 7.24
C PRO A 9 -26.67 38.06 5.86
N ILE A 10 -26.25 36.87 5.41
CA ILE A 10 -25.75 36.67 4.05
C ILE A 10 -26.93 36.82 3.09
N LYS A 11 -26.77 37.61 2.04
CA LYS A 11 -27.81 37.93 1.06
C LYS A 11 -27.75 37.01 -0.15
N SER A 12 -26.54 36.73 -0.62
CA SER A 12 -26.35 35.96 -1.83
C SER A 12 -25.05 35.16 -1.83
N PHE A 13 -25.03 34.12 -2.66
CA PHE A 13 -23.83 33.32 -2.92
C PHE A 13 -23.45 33.38 -4.41
N SER A 14 -22.16 33.44 -4.68
CA SER A 14 -21.62 33.24 -6.03
C SER A 14 -20.74 31.99 -6.05
N PHE A 15 -20.87 31.20 -7.12
CA PHE A 15 -20.17 29.93 -7.28
C PHE A 15 -19.24 30.02 -8.49
N LYS A 16 -17.96 29.69 -8.29
CA LYS A 16 -16.96 29.59 -9.36
C LYS A 16 -16.25 28.25 -9.27
N TYR A 17 -15.91 27.65 -10.40
CA TYR A 17 -15.17 26.40 -10.42
C TYR A 17 -14.07 26.44 -11.48
N LYS A 18 -13.07 25.58 -11.31
CA LYS A 18 -12.07 25.36 -12.36
C LYS A 18 -11.46 23.97 -12.25
N PRO A 19 -11.09 23.33 -13.37
CA PRO A 19 -10.17 22.20 -13.34
C PRO A 19 -8.86 22.59 -12.66
N ILE A 20 -8.23 21.69 -11.92
CA ILE A 20 -6.96 21.97 -11.23
C ILE A 20 -5.86 22.45 -12.19
N TYR A 21 -5.87 21.93 -13.43
CA TYR A 21 -4.88 22.27 -14.45
C TYR A 21 -5.12 23.64 -15.11
N GLN A 22 -6.27 24.27 -14.87
CA GLN A 22 -6.61 25.58 -15.42
C GLN A 22 -6.33 26.70 -14.41
N LYS A 23 -5.82 27.82 -14.91
CA LYS A 23 -5.55 29.00 -14.08
C LYS A 23 -6.81 29.82 -13.82
N ASN A 24 -7.63 29.97 -14.86
CA ASN A 24 -8.81 30.84 -14.85
C ASN A 24 -10.02 30.15 -14.20
N TRP A 25 -10.84 30.95 -13.52
CA TRP A 25 -12.10 30.51 -12.92
C TRP A 25 -13.24 30.59 -13.94
N ILE A 26 -14.10 29.57 -13.92
CA ILE A 26 -15.36 29.54 -14.65
C ILE A 26 -16.47 29.91 -13.67
N THR A 27 -17.18 31.00 -13.93
CA THR A 27 -18.31 31.42 -13.10
C THR A 27 -19.55 30.59 -13.46
N LEU A 28 -20.17 29.97 -12.46
CA LEU A 28 -21.42 29.20 -12.61
C LEU A 28 -22.65 30.08 -12.44
N SER A 29 -22.58 31.02 -11.49
CA SER A 29 -23.63 31.97 -11.21
C SER A 29 -23.06 33.16 -10.47
N ASP A 30 -23.35 34.36 -10.97
CA ASP A 30 -22.95 35.60 -10.31
C ASP A 30 -23.72 35.83 -9.01
N GLU A 31 -24.97 35.31 -8.90
CA GLU A 31 -25.75 35.50 -7.67
C GLU A 31 -26.87 34.46 -7.51
N VAL A 32 -26.82 33.67 -6.43
CA VAL A 32 -27.88 32.75 -6.03
C VAL A 32 -28.49 33.26 -4.72
N ILE A 33 -29.80 33.49 -4.76
CA ILE A 33 -30.59 33.95 -3.63
C ILE A 33 -30.75 32.79 -2.63
N PHE A 34 -30.75 33.14 -1.34
CA PHE A 34 -30.78 32.27 -0.16
C PHE A 34 -31.88 31.19 -0.12
N GLU A 35 -32.90 31.26 -0.98
CA GLU A 35 -34.02 30.31 -1.00
C GLU A 35 -33.65 28.89 -1.48
N LYS A 36 -32.46 28.71 -2.07
CA LYS A 36 -32.01 27.40 -2.53
C LYS A 36 -30.96 26.82 -1.59
N ASP A 37 -31.35 25.77 -0.87
CA ASP A 37 -30.44 24.98 -0.01
C ASP A 37 -29.36 24.24 -0.81
N PHE A 38 -29.59 24.00 -2.10
CA PHE A 38 -28.69 23.23 -2.97
C PHE A 38 -28.48 23.90 -4.33
N TYR A 39 -27.25 23.80 -4.84
CA TYR A 39 -26.87 24.22 -6.19
C TYR A 39 -26.25 23.06 -6.96
N PHE A 40 -26.77 22.79 -8.16
CA PHE A 40 -26.28 21.71 -9.01
C PHE A 40 -25.31 22.22 -10.07
N ILE A 41 -24.08 21.75 -10.02
CA ILE A 41 -23.05 21.99 -11.03
C ILE A 41 -23.17 20.89 -12.09
N ARG A 42 -23.45 21.27 -13.33
CA ARG A 42 -23.64 20.35 -14.47
C ARG A 42 -22.46 20.41 -15.45
N ASP A 43 -22.44 19.45 -16.37
CA ASP A 43 -21.51 19.40 -17.50
C ASP A 43 -20.02 19.38 -17.12
N LEU A 44 -19.72 18.85 -15.94
CA LEU A 44 -18.34 18.58 -15.53
C LEU A 44 -17.80 17.36 -16.26
N VAL A 45 -16.54 17.44 -16.68
CA VAL A 45 -15.86 16.32 -17.33
C VAL A 45 -15.60 15.24 -16.27
N PRO A 46 -15.89 13.96 -16.53
CA PRO A 46 -15.69 12.87 -15.58
C PRO A 46 -14.22 12.56 -15.32
N ASN A 47 -13.94 11.93 -14.17
CA ASN A 47 -12.59 11.56 -13.74
C ASN A 47 -11.60 12.74 -13.80
N LYS A 48 -12.09 13.94 -13.46
CA LYS A 48 -11.30 15.17 -13.38
C LYS A 48 -11.45 15.78 -12.00
N GLU A 49 -10.40 16.48 -11.60
CA GLU A 49 -10.33 17.16 -10.31
C GLU A 49 -10.55 18.65 -10.50
N TYR A 50 -11.34 19.23 -9.60
CA TYR A 50 -11.83 20.59 -9.68
C TYR A 50 -11.65 21.30 -8.34
N LYS A 51 -11.46 22.61 -8.43
CA LYS A 51 -11.65 23.54 -7.32
C LYS A 51 -12.99 24.25 -7.45
N LEU A 52 -13.68 24.42 -6.34
CA LEU A 52 -14.91 25.19 -6.18
C LEU A 52 -14.63 26.34 -5.22
N LEU A 53 -14.89 27.57 -5.65
CA LEU A 53 -14.88 28.76 -4.82
C LEU A 53 -16.33 29.18 -4.58
N VAL A 54 -16.69 29.31 -3.31
CA VAL A 54 -17.99 29.80 -2.86
C VAL A 54 -17.77 31.14 -2.17
N SER A 55 -18.35 32.21 -2.70
CA SER A 55 -18.29 33.55 -2.09
C SER A 55 -19.67 33.91 -1.56
N ALA A 56 -19.73 34.26 -0.27
CA ALA A 56 -20.91 34.69 0.46
C ALA A 56 -20.90 36.22 0.57
N HIS A 57 -21.95 36.86 0.06
CA HIS A 57 -22.09 38.31 0.04
C HIS A 57 -23.05 38.77 1.13
N SER A 58 -22.63 39.74 1.93
CA SER A 58 -23.40 40.36 3.01
C SER A 58 -23.20 41.88 2.98
N ASP A 59 -23.99 42.62 3.76
CA ASP A 59 -23.80 44.08 3.89
C ASP A 59 -22.47 44.47 4.54
N ALA A 60 -21.88 43.54 5.31
CA ALA A 60 -20.58 43.74 5.95
C ALA A 60 -19.39 43.42 5.02
N GLY A 61 -19.66 42.78 3.87
CA GLY A 61 -18.63 42.38 2.91
C GLY A 61 -18.79 40.96 2.39
N VAL A 62 -17.73 40.46 1.77
CA VAL A 62 -17.68 39.16 1.07
C VAL A 62 -16.74 38.20 1.78
N THR A 63 -17.23 36.99 2.06
CA THR A 63 -16.44 35.89 2.64
C THR A 63 -16.32 34.75 1.63
N GLU A 64 -15.12 34.21 1.43
CA GLU A 64 -14.87 33.17 0.43
C GLU A 64 -14.37 31.85 1.04
N ALA A 65 -14.77 30.72 0.47
CA ALA A 65 -14.28 29.39 0.83
C ALA A 65 -13.95 28.56 -0.43
N GLU A 66 -12.77 27.94 -0.43
CA GLU A 66 -12.33 27.03 -1.48
C GLU A 66 -12.50 25.56 -1.06
N TYR A 67 -13.04 24.76 -1.98
CA TYR A 67 -13.23 23.31 -1.84
C TYR A 67 -12.60 22.58 -3.03
N SER A 68 -12.09 21.38 -2.79
CA SER A 68 -11.55 20.51 -3.85
C SER A 68 -12.37 19.23 -3.95
N PHE A 69 -12.73 18.82 -5.16
CA PHE A 69 -13.54 17.63 -5.40
C PHE A 69 -13.17 16.96 -6.73
N LYS A 70 -13.50 15.66 -6.86
CA LYS A 70 -13.24 14.86 -8.05
C LYS A 70 -14.53 14.31 -8.63
N THR A 71 -14.70 14.43 -9.94
CA THR A 71 -15.87 13.88 -10.63
C THR A 71 -15.74 12.38 -10.84
N LEU A 72 -16.88 11.68 -10.71
CA LEU A 72 -16.96 10.24 -10.96
C LEU A 72 -16.72 9.93 -12.45
N ASN A 73 -16.28 8.72 -12.75
CA ASN A 73 -16.13 8.24 -14.12
C ASN A 73 -17.53 8.02 -14.75
N ILE A 74 -17.82 8.47 -15.98
CA ILE A 74 -19.13 8.25 -16.66
C ILE A 74 -19.53 6.77 -16.69
N SER A 75 -18.56 5.84 -16.74
CA SER A 75 -18.81 4.39 -16.62
C SER A 75 -19.54 4.03 -15.31
N LEU A 76 -19.29 4.77 -14.23
CA LEU A 76 -19.98 4.62 -12.94
C LEU A 76 -21.36 5.30 -12.93
N MET A 77 -21.56 6.38 -13.69
CA MET A 77 -22.86 7.10 -13.74
C MET A 77 -23.96 6.25 -14.40
N VAL A 78 -23.63 5.53 -15.48
CA VAL A 78 -24.56 4.60 -16.14
C VAL A 78 -24.99 3.46 -15.21
N ARG A 79 -24.12 3.06 -14.27
CA ARG A 79 -24.43 2.02 -13.26
C ARG A 79 -25.26 2.51 -12.09
N VAL A 80 -25.24 3.81 -11.77
CA VAL A 80 -25.98 4.38 -10.63
C VAL A 80 -27.44 4.71 -11.00
N VAL A 81 -27.71 5.02 -12.28
CA VAL A 81 -29.06 5.40 -12.75
C VAL A 81 -29.88 4.23 -13.31
N SER A 82 -29.28 3.07 -13.56
CA SER A 82 -30.01 1.86 -14.00
C SER A 82 -30.02 0.77 -12.93
N PRO A 83 -31.13 0.59 -12.18
CA PRO A 83 -31.29 -0.56 -11.29
C PRO A 83 -31.58 -1.89 -12.00
N GLN A 84 -31.60 -1.95 -13.34
CA GLN A 84 -31.98 -3.16 -14.07
C GLN A 84 -31.18 -3.30 -15.37
N ALA A 85 -30.10 -4.08 -15.32
CA ALA A 85 -29.79 -5.16 -16.28
C ALA A 85 -28.37 -5.70 -16.06
N PRO A 86 -28.19 -7.03 -16.08
CA PRO A 86 -26.91 -7.68 -15.82
C PRO A 86 -26.08 -7.70 -17.11
N VAL A 87 -25.14 -6.78 -17.26
CA VAL A 87 -24.14 -6.92 -18.33
C VAL A 87 -22.78 -6.43 -17.83
N ASP A 88 -21.89 -7.40 -17.63
CA ASP A 88 -20.43 -7.31 -17.52
C ASP A 88 -19.90 -6.29 -16.52
N ALA A 89 -20.35 -6.43 -15.27
CA ALA A 89 -19.64 -5.96 -14.07
C ALA A 89 -18.38 -6.79 -13.73
N SER A 90 -18.05 -7.80 -14.54
CA SER A 90 -17.01 -8.78 -14.26
C SER A 90 -15.58 -8.27 -14.44
N ALA A 91 -15.34 -7.06 -14.97
CA ALA A 91 -13.97 -6.54 -15.07
C ALA A 91 -13.66 -5.45 -14.02
N GLN A 92 -14.64 -4.63 -13.64
CA GLN A 92 -14.40 -3.46 -12.79
C GLN A 92 -14.89 -3.63 -11.35
N ALA A 93 -15.93 -4.45 -11.11
CA ALA A 93 -16.20 -4.97 -9.76
C ALA A 93 -15.12 -5.97 -9.33
N GLU A 94 -14.53 -6.70 -10.29
CA GLU A 94 -13.30 -7.46 -10.06
C GLU A 94 -12.19 -6.52 -9.61
N SER A 95 -11.89 -5.41 -10.27
CA SER A 95 -10.78 -4.55 -9.80
C SER A 95 -10.96 -4.04 -8.36
N LEU A 96 -12.15 -3.59 -7.94
CA LEU A 96 -12.39 -3.11 -6.56
C LEU A 96 -12.45 -4.27 -5.54
N SER A 97 -12.97 -5.44 -5.92
CA SER A 97 -12.96 -6.66 -5.10
C SER A 97 -11.54 -7.23 -4.98
N LEU A 98 -10.79 -7.25 -6.08
CA LEU A 98 -9.39 -7.63 -6.16
C LEU A 98 -8.52 -6.68 -5.37
N PHE A 99 -8.73 -5.36 -5.37
CA PHE A 99 -7.97 -4.45 -4.49
C PHE A 99 -8.22 -4.75 -3.02
N ARG A 100 -9.47 -5.04 -2.62
CA ARG A 100 -9.79 -5.47 -1.24
C ARG A 100 -9.09 -6.78 -0.89
N ASN A 101 -9.07 -7.74 -1.81
CA ASN A 101 -8.37 -9.02 -1.64
C ASN A 101 -6.84 -8.84 -1.66
N ILE A 102 -6.29 -7.94 -2.49
CA ILE A 102 -4.85 -7.65 -2.61
C ILE A 102 -4.35 -6.94 -1.35
N THR A 103 -5.09 -6.00 -0.78
CA THR A 103 -4.71 -5.35 0.48
C THR A 103 -4.56 -6.35 1.63
N VAL A 104 -5.37 -7.42 1.65
CA VAL A 104 -5.28 -8.50 2.65
C VAL A 104 -4.29 -9.61 2.22
N LEU A 105 -4.15 -9.88 0.93
CA LEU A 105 -3.25 -10.90 0.40
C LEU A 105 -1.79 -10.46 0.43
N LEU A 106 -1.51 -9.17 0.27
CA LEU A 106 -0.16 -8.60 0.32
C LEU A 106 0.57 -8.94 1.63
N PRO A 107 0.01 -8.71 2.84
CA PRO A 107 0.67 -9.12 4.08
C PRO A 107 0.76 -10.64 4.25
N VAL A 108 -0.20 -11.41 3.71
CA VAL A 108 -0.18 -12.89 3.77
C VAL A 108 0.97 -13.46 2.94
N ILE A 109 1.17 -12.96 1.72
CA ILE A 109 2.29 -13.37 0.85
C ILE A 109 3.63 -13.05 1.52
N ILE A 110 3.76 -11.84 2.09
CA ILE A 110 4.97 -11.43 2.82
C ILE A 110 5.24 -12.38 3.99
N SER A 111 4.21 -12.76 4.76
CA SER A 111 4.33 -13.70 5.87
C SER A 111 4.84 -15.08 5.42
N ILE A 112 4.30 -15.61 4.31
CA ILE A 112 4.71 -16.90 3.75
C ILE A 112 6.18 -16.83 3.28
N ILE A 113 6.58 -15.76 2.59
CA ILE A 113 7.98 -15.60 2.14
C ILE A 113 8.93 -15.60 3.32
N VAL A 114 8.62 -14.84 4.38
CA VAL A 114 9.45 -14.80 5.61
C VAL A 114 9.56 -16.19 6.23
N LEU A 115 8.46 -16.94 6.33
CA LEU A 115 8.47 -18.30 6.86
C LEU A 115 9.31 -19.25 6.00
N CYS A 116 9.21 -19.18 4.67
CA CYS A 116 10.02 -19.96 3.75
C CYS A 116 11.52 -19.63 3.86
N VAL A 117 11.88 -18.36 4.03
CA VAL A 117 13.28 -17.95 4.26
C VAL A 117 13.79 -18.50 5.59
N ILE A 118 12.99 -18.46 6.66
CA ILE A 118 13.37 -19.03 7.97
C ILE A 118 13.55 -20.54 7.86
N LEU A 119 12.61 -21.26 7.25
CA LEU A 119 12.73 -22.70 7.04
C LEU A 119 13.90 -23.05 6.11
N GLY A 120 14.10 -22.29 5.03
CA GLY A 120 15.21 -22.47 4.10
C GLY A 120 16.57 -22.23 4.75
N THR A 121 16.67 -21.21 5.60
CA THR A 121 17.88 -20.95 6.39
C THR A 121 18.09 -22.00 7.46
N LEU A 122 17.06 -22.48 8.16
CA LEU A 122 17.18 -23.58 9.13
C LEU A 122 17.58 -24.88 8.45
N LEU A 123 16.91 -25.29 7.37
CA LEU A 123 17.27 -26.50 6.61
C LEU A 123 18.64 -26.36 5.94
N GLY A 124 18.98 -25.17 5.45
CA GLY A 124 20.29 -24.86 4.90
C GLY A 124 21.38 -24.93 5.97
N CYS A 125 21.14 -24.36 7.14
CA CYS A 125 22.01 -24.42 8.30
C CYS A 125 22.13 -25.86 8.80
N MET A 126 21.05 -26.63 8.91
CA MET A 126 21.06 -28.02 9.35
C MET A 126 21.77 -28.93 8.34
N ARG A 127 21.56 -28.72 7.03
CA ARG A 127 22.29 -29.45 5.97
C ARG A 127 23.77 -29.10 5.97
N ARG A 128 24.11 -27.81 6.09
CA ARG A 128 25.50 -27.37 6.24
C ARG A 128 26.10 -27.88 7.54
N GLN A 129 25.34 -27.92 8.64
CA GLN A 129 25.78 -28.47 9.92
C GLN A 129 25.97 -29.98 9.84
N HIS A 130 25.11 -30.73 9.15
CA HIS A 130 25.29 -32.18 8.96
C HIS A 130 26.50 -32.49 8.08
N VAL A 131 26.69 -31.76 6.97
CA VAL A 131 27.91 -31.87 6.15
C VAL A 131 29.13 -31.46 6.95
N ASN A 132 29.06 -30.37 7.72
CA ASN A 132 30.14 -29.95 8.61
C ASN A 132 30.37 -30.93 9.75
N GLN A 133 29.36 -31.64 10.25
CA GLN A 133 29.49 -32.70 11.26
C GLN A 133 30.12 -33.96 10.67
N VAL A 134 29.81 -34.34 9.44
CA VAL A 134 30.47 -35.45 8.73
C VAL A 134 31.92 -35.10 8.41
N VAL A 135 32.19 -33.89 7.93
CA VAL A 135 33.56 -33.41 7.65
C VAL A 135 34.36 -33.26 8.94
N ASN A 136 33.81 -32.65 9.99
CA ASN A 136 34.48 -32.53 11.28
C ASN A 136 34.62 -33.90 12.00
N GLY A 137 33.67 -34.81 11.81
CA GLY A 137 33.71 -36.18 12.33
C GLY A 137 34.78 -37.03 11.65
N MET A 138 34.92 -36.93 10.32
CA MET A 138 36.00 -37.58 9.56
C MET A 138 37.38 -36.99 9.93
N ASN A 139 37.47 -35.67 10.14
CA ASN A 139 38.70 -35.05 10.63
C ASN A 139 39.05 -35.48 12.07
N GLY A 140 38.06 -35.64 12.95
CA GLY A 140 38.24 -36.15 14.31
C GLY A 140 38.70 -37.61 14.36
N LEU A 141 38.08 -38.49 13.57
CA LEU A 141 38.50 -39.89 13.43
C LEU A 141 39.90 -40.02 12.81
N ASN A 142 40.23 -39.22 11.79
CA ASN A 142 41.55 -39.24 11.16
C ASN A 142 42.65 -38.72 12.13
N SER A 143 42.34 -37.69 12.92
CA SER A 143 43.25 -37.19 13.96
C SER A 143 43.49 -38.22 15.06
N ASN A 144 42.44 -38.88 15.56
CA ASN A 144 42.56 -39.91 16.59
C ASN A 144 43.31 -41.16 16.09
N ASN A 145 43.09 -41.54 14.82
CA ASN A 145 43.78 -42.68 14.21
C ASN A 145 45.26 -42.37 13.94
N CYS A 146 45.61 -41.11 13.63
CA CYS A 146 47.00 -40.69 13.51
C CYS A 146 47.72 -40.72 14.86
N ILE A 147 47.09 -40.21 15.93
CA ILE A 147 47.68 -40.24 17.29
C ILE A 147 47.90 -41.67 17.77
N HIS A 148 46.90 -42.55 17.65
CA HIS A 148 47.05 -43.96 18.05
C HIS A 148 48.11 -44.71 17.22
N LYS A 149 48.23 -44.39 15.92
CA LYS A 149 49.29 -44.96 15.06
C LYS A 149 50.69 -44.45 15.44
N THR A 150 50.79 -43.25 16.01
CA THR A 150 52.06 -42.68 16.48
C THR A 150 52.48 -43.30 17.81
N GLU A 151 51.55 -43.55 18.73
CA GLU A 151 51.81 -44.22 20.01
C GLU A 151 52.22 -45.69 19.82
N LEU A 152 51.57 -46.43 18.92
CA LEU A 152 51.97 -47.81 18.60
C LEU A 152 53.38 -47.88 17.98
N ARG A 153 53.78 -46.87 17.19
CA ARG A 153 55.11 -46.81 16.59
C ARG A 153 56.19 -46.51 17.62
N GLN A 154 55.93 -45.60 18.56
CA GLN A 154 56.84 -45.32 19.68
C GLN A 154 57.00 -46.52 20.61
N SER A 155 55.93 -47.24 20.94
CA SER A 155 56.02 -48.46 21.75
C SER A 155 56.86 -49.55 21.05
N GLN A 156 56.76 -49.67 19.74
CA GLN A 156 57.53 -50.63 18.95
C GLN A 156 59.01 -50.25 18.84
N GLU A 157 59.35 -48.96 18.75
CA GLU A 157 60.74 -48.47 18.73
C GLU A 157 61.42 -48.56 20.11
N THR A 158 60.69 -48.34 21.22
CA THR A 158 61.24 -48.53 22.57
C THR A 158 61.55 -49.98 22.92
N PHE A 159 60.86 -50.95 22.31
CA PHE A 159 61.16 -52.37 22.52
C PHE A 159 62.43 -52.80 21.77
N GLN A 160 62.71 -52.22 20.60
CA GLN A 160 63.90 -52.53 19.80
C GLN A 160 65.20 -51.89 20.34
N LEU A 161 65.10 -50.85 21.17
CA LEU A 161 66.26 -50.18 21.78
C LEU A 161 66.74 -50.81 23.10
N ASN A 162 66.00 -51.77 23.66
CA ASN A 162 66.34 -52.43 24.93
C ASN A 162 66.94 -53.84 24.76
N ASP A 163 67.22 -54.27 23.52
CA ASP A 163 67.81 -55.58 23.19
C ASP A 163 69.29 -55.50 22.71
N PHE A 164 70.01 -54.43 23.07
CA PHE A 164 71.48 -54.32 22.98
C PHE A 164 72.07 -53.89 24.32
#